data_AF-A0A6I4TU56-F1
#
_entry.id   AF-A0A6I4TU56-F1
#
_cell.length_a   1.000
_cell.length_b   1.000
_cell.length_c   1.000
_cell.angle_alpha   90.00
_cell.angle_beta   90.00
_cell.angle_gamma   90.00
#
_symmetry.space_group_name_H-M   'P 1'
#
loop_
_entity.id
_entity.type
_entity.pdbx_description
1 polymer ?
#
loop_
_entity_poly.entity_id
_entity_poly.type
_entity_poly.pdbx_seq_one_letter_code
_entity_poly.pdbx_strand_id
1 'polypeptide(L)'
;MRSKQIAGAFVAGLTMLAVVPAALAQQPLFPVVDVNRDTVPAGTPAAFEKAFPAAQRNSAKVEVQENAYEFVPLTLIPLGEDKTALISTGANECTGQACAGLNSVHYLSGPERADYSVTGEWLDVGMTGVVGNPASRWGWTDAIADVPVLYTQGGGVWQGYACDKAVLTALAADGPTEIAVIPIGYSNGGAVEDGVINLDGQITAAEKGKSFTVTYTGTDSFSETYVRQADGKYALQGATKVPSC
;
A
#
# COMPACT_ATOMS: atom_id res chain seq x y z
N MET A 1 28.26 -73.29 43.93
CA MET A 1 27.01 -72.50 44.01
C MET A 1 27.16 -71.29 43.11
N ARG A 2 26.23 -71.10 42.17
CA ARG A 2 26.25 -70.05 41.13
C ARG A 2 25.86 -68.70 41.74
N SER A 3 26.70 -67.68 41.59
CA SER A 3 26.31 -66.28 41.82
C SER A 3 26.24 -65.56 40.47
N LYS A 4 25.05 -65.05 40.13
CA LYS A 4 24.78 -64.31 38.89
C LYS A 4 25.04 -62.82 39.13
N GLN A 5 25.83 -62.22 38.25
CA GLN A 5 25.94 -60.76 38.07
C GLN A 5 24.65 -60.23 37.45
N ILE A 6 24.18 -59.06 37.93
CA ILE A 6 23.20 -58.21 37.23
C ILE A 6 23.87 -56.84 37.08
N ALA A 7 24.24 -56.50 35.85
CA ALA A 7 24.69 -55.17 35.47
C ALA A 7 23.46 -54.32 35.13
N GLY A 8 23.25 -53.22 35.85
CA GLY A 8 22.24 -52.21 35.54
C GLY A 8 22.78 -51.23 34.49
N ALA A 9 22.10 -51.14 33.35
CA ALA A 9 22.34 -50.10 32.36
C ALA A 9 21.45 -48.90 32.66
N PHE A 10 22.06 -47.75 32.97
CA PHE A 10 21.40 -46.45 33.06
C PHE A 10 21.33 -45.86 31.64
N VAL A 11 20.12 -45.71 31.08
CA VAL A 11 19.88 -44.97 29.85
C VAL A 11 19.50 -43.54 30.25
N ALA A 12 20.40 -42.59 30.03
CA ALA A 12 20.12 -41.17 30.17
C ALA A 12 19.40 -40.68 28.91
N GLY A 13 18.09 -40.40 29.03
CA GLY A 13 17.31 -39.76 27.99
C GLY A 13 17.65 -38.27 27.90
N LEU A 14 18.25 -37.85 26.79
CA LEU A 14 18.50 -36.44 26.48
C LEU A 14 17.26 -35.88 25.77
N THR A 15 16.42 -35.14 26.49
CA THR A 15 15.27 -34.46 25.90
C THR A 15 15.73 -33.19 25.18
N MET A 16 15.79 -33.22 23.85
CA MET A 16 15.99 -31.99 23.06
C MET A 16 14.69 -31.17 23.05
N LEU A 17 14.69 -30.04 23.76
CA LEU A 17 13.69 -29.00 23.60
C LEU A 17 13.93 -28.32 22.24
N ALA A 18 13.05 -28.58 21.28
CA ALA A 18 13.01 -27.83 20.03
C ALA A 18 12.58 -26.39 20.35
N VAL A 19 13.50 -25.44 20.20
CA VAL A 19 13.17 -24.01 20.21
C VAL A 19 12.47 -23.72 18.88
N VAL A 20 11.15 -23.59 18.90
CA VAL A 20 10.40 -23.07 17.76
C VAL A 20 10.77 -21.58 17.65
N PRO A 21 11.36 -21.12 16.53
CA PRO A 21 11.63 -19.71 16.37
C PRO A 21 10.28 -18.97 16.36
N ALA A 22 10.11 -18.03 17.29
CA ALA A 22 9.03 -17.06 17.19
C ALA A 22 9.14 -16.40 15.81
N ALA A 23 8.07 -16.42 15.03
CA ALA A 23 8.01 -15.70 13.77
C ALA A 23 8.24 -14.21 14.08
N LEU A 24 9.43 -13.71 13.77
CA LEU A 24 9.71 -12.28 13.82
C LEU A 24 8.77 -11.64 12.81
N ALA A 25 7.87 -10.77 13.26
CA ALA A 25 7.10 -9.93 12.36
C ALA A 25 8.09 -9.19 11.46
N GLN A 26 8.11 -9.54 10.17
CA GLN A 26 8.98 -8.88 9.21
C GLN A 26 8.53 -7.43 9.09
N GLN A 27 9.48 -6.51 9.21
CA GLN A 27 9.20 -5.09 9.05
C GLN A 27 8.72 -4.79 7.62
N PRO A 28 7.87 -3.76 7.43
CA PRO A 28 7.53 -3.29 6.10
C PRO A 28 8.77 -2.98 5.27
N LEU A 29 8.72 -3.32 3.98
CA LEU A 29 9.79 -3.04 3.02
C LEU A 29 10.03 -1.54 2.85
N PHE A 30 8.98 -0.73 2.98
CA PHE A 30 9.02 0.72 2.87
C PHE A 30 7.96 1.36 3.77
N PRO A 31 8.12 2.64 4.15
CA PRO A 31 7.13 3.34 4.98
C PRO A 31 5.79 3.49 4.27
N VAL A 32 4.71 3.08 4.96
CA VAL A 32 3.32 3.34 4.57
C VAL A 32 2.65 4.08 5.73
N VAL A 33 2.20 5.29 5.47
CA VAL A 33 1.65 6.21 6.47
C VAL A 33 0.21 6.55 6.16
N ASP A 34 -0.54 6.96 7.18
CA ASP A 34 -1.91 7.42 7.00
C ASP A 34 -1.93 8.72 6.20
N VAL A 35 -2.94 8.86 5.34
CA VAL A 35 -3.18 10.12 4.62
C VAL A 35 -3.59 11.19 5.63
N ASN A 36 -2.77 12.24 5.73
CA ASN A 36 -3.05 13.42 6.53
C ASN A 36 -3.25 14.62 5.61
N ARG A 37 -4.52 15.01 5.42
CA ARG A 37 -4.89 16.13 4.54
C ARG A 37 -4.64 17.51 5.13
N ASP A 38 -4.43 17.59 6.45
CA ASP A 38 -4.20 18.85 7.17
C ASP A 38 -2.72 19.23 7.22
N THR A 39 -1.84 18.28 6.90
CA THR A 39 -0.40 18.51 6.85
C THR A 39 0.00 18.93 5.45
N VAL A 40 0.81 19.99 5.38
CA VAL A 40 1.40 20.47 4.12
C VAL A 40 2.88 20.10 4.13
N PRO A 41 3.30 19.10 3.35
CA PRO A 41 4.69 18.69 3.29
C PRO A 41 5.60 19.82 2.82
N ALA A 42 6.84 19.85 3.31
CA ALA A 42 7.81 20.83 2.83
C ALA A 42 8.08 20.64 1.32
N GLY A 43 8.24 21.75 0.60
CA GLY A 43 8.55 21.74 -0.83
C GLY A 43 7.37 21.50 -1.77
N THR A 44 6.24 20.96 -1.29
CA THR A 44 5.06 20.74 -2.13
C THR A 44 4.25 21.99 -2.51
N PRO A 45 4.18 23.10 -1.73
CA PRO A 45 3.29 24.22 -2.07
C PRO A 45 3.55 24.82 -3.46
N ALA A 46 4.82 25.09 -3.80
CA ALA A 46 5.16 25.66 -5.10
C ALA A 46 4.87 24.71 -6.26
N ALA A 47 5.08 23.40 -6.06
CA ALA A 47 4.69 22.37 -7.03
C ALA A 47 3.16 22.30 -7.18
N PHE A 48 2.44 22.37 -6.07
CA PHE A 48 0.99 22.28 -6.02
C PHE A 48 0.31 23.46 -6.69
N GLU A 49 0.77 24.70 -6.45
CA GLU A 49 0.28 25.90 -7.14
C GLU A 49 0.50 25.84 -8.67
N LYS A 50 1.54 25.14 -9.12
CA LYS A 50 1.81 24.94 -10.55
C LYS A 50 0.92 23.87 -11.16
N ALA A 51 0.72 22.76 -10.45
CA ALA A 51 -0.17 21.68 -10.85
C ALA A 51 -1.65 22.12 -10.84
N PHE A 52 -2.03 22.98 -9.90
CA PHE A 52 -3.38 23.50 -9.74
C PHE A 52 -3.36 25.04 -9.75
N PRO A 53 -3.46 25.68 -10.93
CA PRO A 53 -3.33 27.14 -11.05
C PRO A 53 -4.38 27.95 -10.26
N ALA A 54 -5.52 27.33 -9.93
CA ALA A 54 -6.58 27.92 -9.11
C ALA A 54 -6.45 27.60 -7.61
N ALA A 55 -5.32 27.01 -7.19
CA ALA A 55 -5.07 26.66 -5.79
C ALA A 55 -5.17 27.90 -4.88
N GLN A 56 -5.80 27.71 -3.73
CA GLN A 56 -5.82 28.68 -2.65
C GLN A 56 -4.91 28.18 -1.54
N ARG A 57 -3.67 28.66 -1.53
CA ARG A 57 -2.59 28.15 -0.66
C ARG A 57 -2.24 26.69 -1.00
N ASN A 58 -2.71 25.74 -0.19
CA ASN A 58 -2.34 24.32 -0.27
C ASN A 58 -3.54 23.41 -0.55
N SER A 59 -4.68 23.98 -0.96
CA SER A 59 -5.80 23.21 -1.48
C SER A 59 -6.32 23.79 -2.78
N ALA A 60 -6.90 22.93 -3.61
CA ALA A 60 -7.51 23.30 -4.88
C ALA A 60 -8.84 22.57 -5.04
N LYS A 61 -9.90 23.33 -5.36
CA LYS A 61 -11.18 22.73 -5.76
C LYS A 61 -11.15 22.49 -7.26
N VAL A 62 -11.37 21.25 -7.66
CA VAL A 62 -11.32 20.81 -9.06
C VAL A 62 -12.56 19.99 -9.34
N GLU A 63 -13.26 20.35 -10.41
CA GLU A 63 -14.34 19.52 -10.96
C GLU A 63 -13.72 18.41 -11.80
N VAL A 64 -13.94 17.16 -11.40
CA VAL A 64 -13.56 15.99 -12.18
C VAL A 64 -14.83 15.22 -12.49
N GLN A 65 -15.16 15.17 -13.78
CA GLN A 65 -16.48 14.71 -14.26
C GLN A 65 -17.60 15.59 -13.67
N GLU A 66 -18.54 15.01 -12.94
CA GLU A 66 -19.70 15.69 -12.33
C GLU A 66 -19.52 15.96 -10.82
N ASN A 67 -18.30 15.79 -10.30
CA ASN A 67 -18.02 15.92 -8.86
C ASN A 67 -16.90 16.93 -8.58
N ALA A 68 -17.12 17.72 -7.53
CA ALA A 68 -16.13 18.65 -7.00
C ALA A 68 -15.24 17.94 -5.96
N TYR A 69 -13.92 18.02 -6.16
CA TYR A 69 -12.93 17.49 -5.24
C TYR A 69 -12.06 18.60 -4.68
N GLU A 70 -11.76 18.52 -3.38
CA GLU A 70 -10.74 19.34 -2.75
C GLU A 70 -9.43 18.55 -2.66
N PHE A 71 -8.51 18.87 -3.56
CA PHE A 71 -7.16 18.33 -3.59
C PHE A 71 -6.24 19.03 -2.60
N VAL A 72 -5.34 18.26 -1.98
CA VAL A 72 -4.22 18.72 -1.16
C VAL A 72 -2.94 17.95 -1.53
N PRO A 73 -1.74 18.52 -1.37
CA PRO A 73 -0.49 17.83 -1.68
C PRO A 73 -0.09 16.81 -0.60
N LEU A 74 0.38 15.64 -1.02
CA LEU A 74 0.91 14.59 -0.13
C LEU A 74 2.43 14.49 -0.14
N THR A 75 3.07 14.56 -1.32
CA THR A 75 4.53 14.44 -1.41
C THR A 75 5.08 14.81 -2.80
N LEU A 76 6.41 14.88 -2.88
CA LEU A 76 7.18 14.89 -4.11
C LEU A 76 8.01 13.61 -4.21
N ILE A 77 7.85 12.86 -5.29
CA ILE A 77 8.61 11.63 -5.58
C ILE A 77 9.58 11.90 -6.74
N PRO A 78 10.90 11.76 -6.53
CA PRO A 78 11.87 11.94 -7.61
C PRO A 78 11.67 10.90 -8.72
N LEU A 79 11.68 11.34 -9.98
CA LEU A 79 11.62 10.47 -11.18
C LEU A 79 12.94 10.48 -11.98
N GLY A 80 13.91 11.28 -11.56
CA GLY A 80 15.19 11.50 -12.22
C GLY A 80 15.85 12.78 -11.70
N GLU A 81 16.89 13.26 -12.38
CA GLU A 81 17.64 14.46 -11.95
C GLU A 81 16.78 15.74 -11.96
N ASP A 82 15.98 15.93 -13.01
CA ASP A 82 15.19 17.16 -13.22
C ASP A 82 13.67 16.90 -13.27
N LYS A 83 13.22 15.71 -12.85
CA LYS A 83 11.81 15.31 -12.92
C LYS A 83 11.32 14.79 -11.58
N THR A 84 10.13 15.23 -11.20
CA THR A 84 9.48 14.85 -9.95
C THR A 84 7.98 14.64 -10.18
N ALA A 85 7.40 13.65 -9.51
CA ALA A 85 5.96 13.49 -9.39
C ALA A 85 5.47 14.20 -8.14
N LEU A 86 4.56 15.17 -8.29
CA LEU A 86 3.71 15.63 -7.20
C LEU A 86 2.58 14.62 -7.03
N ILE A 87 2.45 14.09 -5.82
CA ILE A 87 1.33 13.24 -5.42
C ILE A 87 0.38 14.10 -4.60
N SER A 88 -0.89 14.06 -4.96
CA SER A 88 -1.97 14.81 -4.32
C SER A 88 -3.17 13.91 -4.09
N THR A 89 -4.03 14.31 -3.16
CA THR A 89 -5.21 13.53 -2.82
C THR A 89 -6.43 14.43 -2.68
N GLY A 90 -7.55 13.98 -3.23
CA GLY A 90 -8.80 14.72 -3.36
C GLY A 90 -9.92 14.02 -2.60
N ALA A 91 -10.59 14.76 -1.72
CA ALA A 91 -11.84 14.32 -1.11
C ALA A 91 -13.01 15.06 -1.77
N ASN A 92 -14.19 14.43 -1.85
CA ASN A 92 -15.43 15.12 -2.20
C ASN A 92 -16.41 15.09 -1.03
N GLU A 93 -17.42 15.96 -1.07
CA GLU A 93 -18.43 16.07 -0.02
C GLU A 93 -19.53 14.99 -0.12
N CYS A 94 -19.41 14.05 -1.07
CA CYS A 94 -20.44 13.04 -1.26
C CYS A 94 -20.43 12.02 -0.12
N THR A 95 -21.58 11.87 0.53
CA THR A 95 -21.79 10.96 1.67
C THR A 95 -22.38 9.60 1.28
N GLY A 96 -22.59 9.36 -0.01
CA GLY A 96 -23.05 8.06 -0.51
C GLY A 96 -21.96 7.00 -0.43
N GLN A 97 -22.33 5.76 -0.09
CA GLN A 97 -21.38 4.61 -0.04
C GLN A 97 -20.65 4.37 -1.37
N ALA A 98 -21.26 4.74 -2.51
CA ALA A 98 -20.68 4.59 -3.83
C ALA A 98 -19.68 5.71 -4.20
N CYS A 99 -19.62 6.78 -3.42
CA CYS A 99 -18.70 7.87 -3.70
C CYS A 99 -17.29 7.52 -3.24
N ALA A 100 -16.30 7.96 -3.99
CA ALA A 100 -14.89 7.79 -3.66
C ALA A 100 -14.19 9.14 -3.79
N GLY A 101 -13.06 9.30 -3.09
CA GLY A 101 -12.13 10.37 -3.37
C GLY A 101 -11.32 10.08 -4.64
N LEU A 102 -10.28 10.88 -4.86
CA LEU A 102 -9.32 10.73 -5.94
C LEU A 102 -7.90 10.82 -5.40
N ASN A 103 -6.93 10.24 -6.10
CA ASN A 103 -5.54 10.68 -5.99
C ASN A 103 -5.09 11.17 -7.35
N SER A 104 -4.22 12.17 -7.34
CA SER A 104 -3.63 12.73 -8.54
C SER A 104 -2.12 12.63 -8.53
N VAL A 105 -1.59 12.53 -9.74
CA VAL A 105 -0.17 12.56 -10.03
C VAL A 105 0.06 13.65 -11.07
N HIS A 106 0.97 14.56 -10.78
CA HIS A 106 1.44 15.56 -11.73
C HIS A 106 2.94 15.40 -11.93
N TYR A 107 3.39 15.28 -13.17
CA TYR A 107 4.81 15.27 -13.46
C TYR A 107 5.30 16.68 -13.69
N LEU A 108 6.33 17.05 -12.96
CA LEU A 108 6.94 18.37 -12.98
C LEU A 108 8.37 18.24 -13.50
N SER A 109 8.77 19.14 -14.39
CA SER A 109 10.17 19.33 -14.77
C SER A 109 10.70 20.63 -14.20
N GLY A 110 11.97 20.64 -13.76
CA GLY A 110 12.66 21.83 -13.27
C GLY A 110 13.36 21.58 -11.94
N PRO A 111 14.44 22.32 -11.65
CA PRO A 111 15.36 22.00 -10.57
C PRO A 111 14.77 22.24 -9.18
N GLU A 112 13.78 23.14 -9.02
CA GLU A 112 12.95 23.31 -7.82
C GLU A 112 12.00 24.53 -7.93
N ARG A 113 10.92 24.53 -7.13
CA ARG A 113 10.06 25.71 -6.82
C ARG A 113 9.45 26.42 -8.05
N ALA A 114 9.79 27.71 -8.25
CA ALA A 114 9.10 28.60 -9.18
C ALA A 114 9.27 28.19 -10.65
N ASP A 115 10.28 27.36 -10.92
CA ASP A 115 10.67 26.91 -12.24
C ASP A 115 10.00 25.59 -12.65
N TYR A 116 9.11 25.05 -11.79
CA TYR A 116 8.33 23.88 -12.19
C TYR A 116 7.46 24.18 -13.41
N SER A 117 7.56 23.28 -14.39
CA SER A 117 6.64 23.16 -15.51
C SER A 117 5.90 21.83 -15.40
N VAL A 118 4.58 21.86 -15.52
CA VAL A 118 3.75 20.65 -15.55
C VAL A 118 3.92 19.99 -16.91
N THR A 119 4.35 18.74 -16.90
CA THR A 119 4.64 17.92 -18.09
C THR A 119 3.67 16.75 -18.26
N GLY A 120 2.84 16.48 -17.25
CA GLY A 120 1.79 15.47 -17.29
C GLY A 120 0.85 15.59 -16.10
N GLU A 121 -0.41 15.21 -16.28
CA GLU A 121 -1.47 15.26 -15.27
C GLU A 121 -2.35 14.01 -15.37
N TRP A 122 -2.58 13.38 -14.22
CA TRP A 122 -3.49 12.26 -14.05
C TRP A 122 -4.28 12.46 -12.75
N LEU A 123 -5.60 12.58 -12.85
CA LEU A 123 -6.47 12.95 -11.71
C LEU A 123 -7.17 11.77 -11.04
N ASP A 124 -6.95 10.55 -11.54
CA ASP A 124 -7.53 9.32 -11.01
C ASP A 124 -6.47 8.21 -11.04
N VAL A 125 -5.71 8.09 -9.95
CA VAL A 125 -4.59 7.16 -9.85
C VAL A 125 -4.66 6.36 -8.56
N GLY A 126 -4.48 5.04 -8.67
CA GLY A 126 -4.34 4.15 -7.53
C GLY A 126 -5.67 3.85 -6.83
N MET A 127 -5.57 3.45 -5.56
CA MET A 127 -6.72 3.09 -4.72
C MET A 127 -7.22 4.30 -3.94
N THR A 128 -8.53 4.36 -3.73
CA THR A 128 -9.20 5.37 -2.91
C THR A 128 -10.15 4.70 -1.92
N GLY A 129 -10.61 5.47 -0.93
CA GLY A 129 -11.62 5.02 0.02
C GLY A 129 -13.04 5.16 -0.53
N VAL A 130 -14.00 4.94 0.36
CA VAL A 130 -15.43 5.10 0.11
C VAL A 130 -16.00 6.34 0.79
N VAL A 131 -17.25 6.69 0.49
CA VAL A 131 -17.94 7.85 1.06
C VAL A 131 -17.15 9.14 0.80
N GLY A 132 -16.67 9.29 -0.43
CA GLY A 132 -15.94 10.49 -0.87
C GLY A 132 -14.52 10.61 -0.33
N ASN A 133 -14.05 9.61 0.43
CA ASN A 133 -12.73 9.64 1.04
C ASN A 133 -11.63 9.25 0.04
N PRO A 134 -10.48 9.93 0.09
CA PRO A 134 -9.30 9.53 -0.67
C PRO A 134 -8.70 8.21 -0.18
N ALA A 135 -7.52 7.84 -0.70
CA ALA A 135 -6.70 6.80 -0.08
C ALA A 135 -6.61 7.00 1.45
N SER A 136 -6.72 5.93 2.23
CA SER A 136 -6.57 5.95 3.68
C SER A 136 -5.09 5.95 4.09
N ARG A 137 -4.25 5.25 3.32
CA ARG A 137 -2.80 5.15 3.54
C ARG A 137 -2.05 5.26 2.23
N TRP A 138 -0.82 5.73 2.29
CA TRP A 138 0.04 5.88 1.12
C TRP A 138 1.52 5.68 1.48
N GLY A 139 2.33 5.42 0.46
CA GLY A 139 3.78 5.32 0.57
C GLY A 139 4.40 5.21 -0.82
N TRP A 140 5.72 5.15 -0.90
CA TRP A 140 6.39 4.86 -2.17
C TRP A 140 7.72 4.14 -1.96
N THR A 141 8.22 3.51 -3.02
CA THR A 141 9.48 2.77 -2.98
C THR A 141 10.11 2.66 -4.37
N ASP A 142 11.42 2.48 -4.43
CA ASP A 142 12.20 2.12 -5.62
C ASP A 142 12.63 0.63 -5.62
N ALA A 143 12.23 -0.14 -4.61
CA ALA A 143 12.69 -1.51 -4.40
C ALA A 143 11.91 -2.55 -5.25
N ILE A 144 10.72 -2.20 -5.75
CA ILE A 144 9.82 -3.14 -6.44
C ILE A 144 10.09 -3.16 -7.96
N ALA A 145 10.20 -2.00 -8.59
CA ALA A 145 10.36 -1.87 -10.04
C ALA A 145 11.53 -0.95 -10.41
N ASP A 146 11.87 -0.88 -11.69
CA ASP A 146 12.96 -0.03 -12.19
C ASP A 146 12.66 1.46 -12.09
N VAL A 147 11.38 1.82 -11.92
CA VAL A 147 10.89 3.17 -11.66
C VAL A 147 10.27 3.25 -10.26
N PRO A 148 10.15 4.44 -9.66
CA PRO A 148 9.45 4.62 -8.40
C PRO A 148 8.03 4.06 -8.46
N VAL A 149 7.61 3.40 -7.39
CA VAL A 149 6.28 2.79 -7.24
C VAL A 149 5.55 3.50 -6.12
N LEU A 150 4.41 4.08 -6.45
CA LEU A 150 3.45 4.63 -5.50
C LEU A 150 2.58 3.49 -4.93
N TYR A 151 2.44 3.45 -3.61
CA TYR A 151 1.47 2.63 -2.89
C TYR A 151 0.32 3.53 -2.45
N THR A 152 -0.91 3.10 -2.74
CA THR A 152 -2.14 3.71 -2.22
C THR A 152 -3.05 2.61 -1.70
N GLN A 153 -3.64 2.83 -0.52
CA GLN A 153 -4.58 1.91 0.10
C GLN A 153 -5.92 2.58 0.31
N GLY A 154 -6.97 1.80 0.15
CA GLY A 154 -8.34 2.21 0.42
C GLY A 154 -9.23 0.98 0.52
N GLY A 155 -10.47 1.23 0.91
CA GLY A 155 -11.40 0.19 1.28
C GLY A 155 -12.60 0.76 2.00
N GLY A 156 -13.42 -0.12 2.52
CA GLY A 156 -14.67 0.26 3.17
C GLY A 156 -15.27 -0.89 3.97
N VAL A 157 -16.42 -0.59 4.56
CA VAL A 157 -17.19 -1.56 5.35
C VAL A 157 -18.56 -1.74 4.72
N TRP A 158 -18.92 -2.99 4.39
CA TRP A 158 -20.23 -3.35 3.88
C TRP A 158 -20.81 -4.49 4.69
N GLN A 159 -21.99 -4.27 5.27
CA GLN A 159 -22.72 -5.30 6.02
C GLN A 159 -21.89 -5.95 7.14
N GLY A 160 -20.99 -5.19 7.77
CA GLY A 160 -20.11 -5.68 8.83
C GLY A 160 -18.79 -6.31 8.37
N TYR A 161 -18.54 -6.37 7.06
CA TYR A 161 -17.27 -6.81 6.48
C TYR A 161 -16.41 -5.59 6.12
N ALA A 162 -15.21 -5.49 6.68
CA ALA A 162 -14.21 -4.47 6.35
C ALA A 162 -13.17 -5.07 5.40
N CYS A 163 -12.91 -4.37 4.29
CA CYS A 163 -12.08 -4.92 3.21
C CYS A 163 -11.23 -3.80 2.63
N ASP A 164 -9.91 -3.99 2.70
CA ASP A 164 -8.94 -3.03 2.19
C ASP A 164 -8.13 -3.66 1.06
N LYS A 165 -7.85 -2.84 0.05
CA LYS A 165 -6.95 -3.16 -1.03
C LYS A 165 -5.86 -2.10 -1.12
N ALA A 166 -4.70 -2.52 -1.59
CA ALA A 166 -3.64 -1.64 -2.02
C ALA A 166 -3.47 -1.72 -3.54
N VAL A 167 -3.18 -0.58 -4.15
CA VAL A 167 -2.74 -0.49 -5.54
C VAL A 167 -1.30 -0.03 -5.57
N LEU A 168 -0.48 -0.74 -6.35
CA LEU A 168 0.86 -0.33 -6.71
C LEU A 168 0.83 0.31 -8.10
N THR A 169 1.33 1.53 -8.21
CA THR A 169 1.39 2.30 -9.44
C THR A 169 2.84 2.62 -9.77
N ALA A 170 3.36 2.09 -10.88
CA ALA A 170 4.67 2.48 -11.41
C ALA A 170 4.60 3.90 -11.97
N LEU A 171 5.50 4.78 -11.56
CA LEU A 171 5.62 6.15 -12.05
C LEU A 171 6.61 6.19 -13.22
N ALA A 172 6.19 5.63 -14.37
CA ALA A 172 7.01 5.54 -15.57
C ALA A 172 7.11 6.90 -16.29
N ALA A 173 8.06 7.04 -17.22
CA ALA A 173 8.32 8.32 -17.90
C ALA A 173 7.13 8.82 -18.76
N ASP A 174 6.29 7.91 -19.24
CA ASP A 174 5.07 8.16 -20.02
C ASP A 174 3.82 8.34 -19.15
N GLY A 175 3.89 7.96 -17.86
CA GLY A 175 2.85 8.20 -16.88
C GLY A 175 2.73 7.13 -15.79
N PRO A 176 1.86 7.37 -14.80
CA PRO A 176 1.50 6.37 -13.80
C PRO A 176 0.77 5.18 -14.45
N THR A 177 1.24 3.97 -14.16
CA THR A 177 0.63 2.71 -14.61
C THR A 177 0.37 1.80 -13.43
N GLU A 178 -0.85 1.31 -13.28
CA GLU A 178 -1.18 0.27 -12.30
C GLU A 178 -0.42 -1.02 -12.63
N ILE A 179 0.37 -1.49 -11.67
CA ILE A 179 1.16 -2.73 -11.79
C ILE A 179 0.71 -3.83 -10.83
N ALA A 180 -0.08 -3.54 -9.79
CA ALA A 180 -0.64 -4.57 -8.92
C ALA A 180 -1.87 -4.08 -8.15
N VAL A 181 -2.80 -4.99 -7.86
CA VAL A 181 -3.88 -4.82 -6.88
C VAL A 181 -3.79 -5.95 -5.86
N ILE A 182 -3.76 -5.59 -4.58
CA ILE A 182 -3.41 -6.51 -3.48
C ILE A 182 -4.50 -6.39 -2.40
N PRO A 183 -5.21 -7.47 -2.03
CA PRO A 183 -5.99 -7.47 -0.79
C PRO A 183 -5.06 -7.26 0.39
N ILE A 184 -5.24 -6.21 1.18
CA ILE A 184 -4.30 -5.84 2.24
C ILE A 184 -4.96 -5.83 3.62
N GLY A 185 -6.29 -5.89 3.68
CA GLY A 185 -7.03 -6.00 4.93
C GLY A 185 -8.34 -6.75 4.75
N TYR A 186 -8.70 -7.57 5.73
CA TYR A 186 -10.01 -8.21 5.82
C TYR A 186 -10.45 -8.34 7.27
N SER A 187 -11.70 -7.99 7.56
CA SER A 187 -12.34 -8.31 8.82
C SER A 187 -13.82 -8.63 8.62
N ASN A 188 -14.32 -9.68 9.26
CA ASN A 188 -15.76 -10.01 9.31
C ASN A 188 -16.38 -9.77 10.70
N GLY A 189 -15.64 -9.12 11.62
CA GLY A 189 -16.06 -8.98 13.02
C GLY A 189 -17.31 -8.14 13.24
N GLY A 190 -17.74 -7.35 12.25
CA GLY A 190 -19.03 -6.64 12.30
C GLY A 190 -20.21 -7.45 11.78
N ALA A 191 -19.96 -8.62 11.16
CA ALA A 191 -20.97 -9.44 10.50
C ALA A 191 -21.28 -10.75 11.25
N VAL A 192 -20.31 -11.27 12.01
CA VAL A 192 -20.43 -12.55 12.74
C VAL A 192 -20.01 -12.40 14.21
N GLU A 193 -20.63 -13.18 15.09
CA GLU A 193 -20.27 -13.23 16.52
C GLU A 193 -19.13 -14.22 16.79
N ASP A 194 -19.17 -15.39 16.14
CA ASP A 194 -18.17 -16.45 16.26
C ASP A 194 -17.39 -16.64 14.95
N GLY A 195 -16.13 -17.08 15.06
CA GLY A 195 -15.28 -17.32 13.87
C GLY A 195 -14.80 -16.02 13.21
N VAL A 196 -14.56 -14.99 14.01
CA VAL A 196 -14.02 -13.70 13.53
C VAL A 196 -12.64 -13.90 12.91
N ILE A 197 -12.51 -13.45 11.67
CA ILE A 197 -11.27 -13.36 10.92
C ILE A 197 -10.89 -11.89 10.85
N ASN A 198 -9.64 -11.60 11.19
CA ASN A 198 -9.02 -10.30 11.00
C ASN A 198 -7.63 -10.53 10.39
N LEU A 199 -7.36 -9.94 9.24
CA LEU A 199 -6.09 -10.05 8.53
C LEU A 199 -5.59 -8.65 8.15
N ASP A 200 -4.31 -8.38 8.43
CA ASP A 200 -3.56 -7.19 8.01
C ASP A 200 -2.34 -7.64 7.21
N GLY A 201 -2.23 -7.16 5.97
CA GLY A 201 -1.17 -7.47 5.03
C GLY A 201 -0.16 -6.33 4.92
N GLN A 202 1.11 -6.65 4.72
CA GLN A 202 2.17 -5.68 4.49
C GLN A 202 3.16 -6.20 3.47
N ILE A 203 3.66 -5.34 2.57
CA ILE A 203 4.75 -5.72 1.67
C ILE A 203 6.04 -5.75 2.50
N THR A 204 6.66 -6.91 2.64
CA THR A 204 7.80 -7.14 3.55
C THR A 204 9.11 -7.44 2.82
N ALA A 205 9.04 -7.87 1.56
CA ALA A 205 10.21 -8.17 0.75
C ALA A 205 9.95 -7.95 -0.74
N ALA A 206 11.00 -7.68 -1.50
CA ALA A 206 10.95 -7.65 -2.96
C ALA A 206 12.26 -8.13 -3.59
N GLU A 207 12.11 -8.81 -4.73
CA GLU A 207 13.17 -8.95 -5.73
C GLU A 207 12.85 -7.98 -6.87
N LYS A 208 13.58 -6.86 -6.92
CA LYS A 208 13.34 -5.76 -7.87
C LYS A 208 13.15 -6.27 -9.30
N GLY A 209 12.04 -5.86 -9.92
CA GLY A 209 11.68 -6.21 -11.29
C GLY A 209 11.22 -7.66 -11.49
N LYS A 210 11.07 -8.46 -10.42
CA LYS A 210 10.74 -9.89 -10.49
C LYS A 210 9.56 -10.26 -9.61
N SER A 211 9.58 -9.91 -8.32
CA SER A 211 8.52 -10.30 -7.39
C SER A 211 8.52 -9.46 -6.13
N PHE A 212 7.42 -9.48 -5.39
CA PHE A 212 7.35 -9.00 -4.01
C PHE A 212 6.51 -9.92 -3.15
N THR A 213 6.71 -9.85 -1.84
CA THR A 213 6.02 -10.67 -0.85
C THR A 213 5.16 -9.79 0.04
N VAL A 214 3.90 -10.20 0.20
CA VAL A 214 2.97 -9.64 1.18
C VAL A 214 2.88 -10.63 2.33
N THR A 215 3.18 -10.18 3.54
CA THR A 215 3.01 -10.95 4.77
C THR A 215 1.72 -10.53 5.45
N TYR A 216 0.87 -11.49 5.77
CA TYR A 216 -0.38 -11.28 6.49
C TYR A 216 -0.24 -11.73 7.94
N THR A 217 -0.85 -10.98 8.84
CA THR A 217 -0.94 -11.29 10.27
C THR A 217 -2.35 -11.04 10.80
N GLY A 218 -2.66 -11.51 12.02
CA GLY A 218 -3.97 -11.36 12.66
C GLY A 218 -4.49 -12.70 13.17
N THR A 219 -5.66 -13.13 12.70
CA THR A 219 -6.23 -14.45 13.04
C THR A 219 -5.38 -15.61 12.52
N ASP A 220 -4.68 -15.41 11.41
CA ASP A 220 -3.68 -16.35 10.87
C ASP A 220 -2.43 -15.58 10.41
N SER A 221 -1.35 -16.28 10.11
CA SER A 221 -0.12 -15.71 9.58
C SER A 221 0.42 -16.52 8.41
N PHE A 222 0.54 -15.86 7.27
CA PHE A 222 1.06 -16.46 6.04
C PHE A 222 1.70 -15.38 5.16
N SER A 223 2.26 -15.79 4.03
CA SER A 223 2.78 -14.86 3.04
C SER A 223 2.36 -15.27 1.64
N GLU A 224 2.19 -14.27 0.79
CA GLU A 224 1.79 -14.40 -0.59
C GLU A 224 2.84 -13.70 -1.47
N THR A 225 3.31 -14.40 -2.50
CA THR A 225 4.31 -13.87 -3.42
C THR A 225 3.64 -13.46 -4.73
N TYR A 226 3.83 -12.20 -5.10
CA TYR A 226 3.38 -11.64 -6.36
C TYR A 226 4.55 -11.62 -7.34
N VAL A 227 4.37 -12.23 -8.50
CA VAL A 227 5.41 -12.38 -9.52
C VAL A 227 5.09 -11.51 -10.72
N ARG A 228 6.11 -10.84 -11.26
CA ARG A 228 6.01 -10.03 -12.46
C ARG A 228 5.70 -10.91 -13.67
N GLN A 229 4.66 -10.54 -14.38
CA GLN A 229 4.18 -11.19 -15.59
C GLN A 229 4.78 -10.53 -16.83
N ALA A 230 4.56 -11.15 -17.99
CA ALA A 230 5.09 -10.67 -19.27
C ALA A 230 4.50 -9.30 -19.70
N ASP A 231 3.31 -8.95 -19.21
CA ASP A 231 2.66 -7.65 -19.44
C ASP A 231 3.20 -6.54 -18.53
N GLY A 232 4.17 -6.86 -17.65
CA GLY A 232 4.78 -5.93 -16.71
C GLY A 232 4.01 -5.77 -15.38
N LYS A 233 2.82 -6.36 -15.24
CA LYS A 233 2.05 -6.37 -13.99
C LYS A 233 2.52 -7.48 -13.05
N TYR A 234 2.18 -7.37 -11.78
CA TYR A 234 2.44 -8.38 -10.77
C TYR A 234 1.15 -9.11 -10.43
N ALA A 235 1.19 -10.44 -10.50
CA ALA A 235 0.08 -11.31 -10.17
C ALA A 235 0.48 -12.26 -9.05
N LEU A 236 -0.49 -12.59 -8.19
CA LEU A 236 -0.29 -13.57 -7.13
C LEU A 236 0.13 -14.92 -7.71
N GLN A 237 1.17 -15.52 -7.14
CA GLN A 237 1.53 -16.90 -7.41
C GLN A 237 0.57 -17.84 -6.67
N GLY A 238 -0.42 -18.38 -7.39
CA GLY A 238 -1.43 -19.28 -6.83
C GLY A 238 -2.74 -18.59 -6.52
N ALA A 239 -3.42 -19.01 -5.45
CA ALA A 239 -4.69 -18.44 -5.01
C ALA A 239 -4.52 -17.71 -3.69
N THR A 240 -5.26 -16.61 -3.52
CA THR A 240 -5.21 -15.84 -2.27
C THR A 240 -5.89 -16.61 -1.14
N LYS A 241 -5.33 -16.52 0.05
CA LYS A 241 -5.92 -17.01 1.30
C LYS A 241 -6.70 -15.91 2.02
N VAL A 242 -6.61 -14.66 1.55
CA VAL A 242 -7.43 -13.55 2.06
C VAL A 242 -8.86 -13.75 1.56
N PRO A 243 -9.87 -13.80 2.44
CA PRO A 243 -11.26 -13.91 2.01
C PRO A 243 -11.69 -12.72 1.15
N SER A 244 -12.65 -12.95 0.25
CA SER A 244 -13.21 -11.90 -0.59
C SER A 244 -14.33 -11.15 0.12
N CYS A 245 -14.45 -9.90 -0.28
CA CYS A 245 -15.67 -9.12 -0.31
C CYS A 245 -16.01 -8.89 -1.79
#